data_AF-A0A7H0LNV1-F1
#
_entry.id   AF-A0A7H0LNV1-F1
#
_cell.length_a   1.000
_cell.length_b   1.000
_cell.length_c   1.000
_cell.angle_alpha   90.00
_cell.angle_beta   90.00
_cell.angle_gamma   90.00
#
_symmetry.space_group_name_H-M   'P 1'
#
loop_
_entity.id
_entity.type
_entity.pdbx_description
1 polymer ?
#
loop_
_entity_poly.entity_id
_entity_poly.type
_entity_poly.pdbx_seq_one_letter_code
_entity_poly.pdbx_strand_id
1 'polypeptide(L)'
;MPTRHRAATNYHGFALATFLAGPIYVTSMGIAIWTTDMSAAVQLPNDWSWVAALLPLTMFSMIGGAFLSIVPNLIGLQAMMWLGGRNPAMQLPVSWALAGVLSMAFVTMLAEPDSTVSIPGIALVITGAICALLCRRGVSWEECPLAEGP
;
A
#
# COMPACT_ATOMS: atom_id res chain seq x y z
N MET A 1 9.93 -21.95 25.58
CA MET A 1 10.40 -22.32 24.23
C MET A 1 9.61 -21.52 23.21
N PRO A 2 10.23 -20.82 22.24
CA PRO A 2 9.51 -20.07 21.22
C PRO A 2 8.86 -21.01 20.20
N THR A 3 7.54 -20.93 20.04
CA THR A 3 6.79 -21.62 19.00
C THR A 3 7.17 -21.05 17.63
N ARG A 4 7.59 -21.90 16.68
CA ARG A 4 7.84 -21.48 15.29
C ARG A 4 6.50 -21.46 14.55
N HIS A 5 6.11 -20.30 14.02
CA HIS A 5 4.93 -20.17 13.16
C HIS A 5 5.35 -20.31 11.69
N ARG A 6 4.62 -21.10 10.90
CA ARG A 6 4.81 -21.18 9.45
C ARG A 6 3.80 -20.25 8.79
N ALA A 7 4.30 -19.35 7.97
CA ALA A 7 3.45 -18.47 7.17
C ALA A 7 2.98 -19.24 5.93
N ALA A 8 1.67 -19.40 5.78
CA ALA A 8 1.05 -19.85 4.53
C ALA A 8 0.61 -18.62 3.73
N THR A 9 1.01 -18.53 2.46
CA THR A 9 0.71 -17.36 1.62
C THR A 9 -0.26 -17.74 0.53
N ASN A 10 -1.40 -17.07 0.54
CA ASN A 10 -2.31 -16.98 -0.59
C ASN A 10 -1.96 -15.71 -1.38
N TYR A 11 -1.51 -15.88 -2.63
CA TYR A 11 -1.15 -14.76 -3.52
C TYR A 11 -2.33 -13.83 -3.86
N HIS A 12 -3.56 -14.17 -3.45
CA HIS A 12 -4.74 -13.32 -3.58
C HIS A 12 -4.57 -11.94 -2.96
N GLY A 13 -4.02 -11.83 -1.74
CA GLY A 13 -3.83 -10.53 -1.09
C GLY A 13 -2.87 -9.62 -1.84
N PHE A 14 -1.77 -10.20 -2.34
CA PHE A 14 -0.78 -9.53 -3.18
C PHE A 14 -1.35 -9.08 -4.53
N ALA A 15 -2.09 -9.97 -5.21
CA ALA A 15 -2.71 -9.66 -6.49
C ALA A 15 -3.74 -8.52 -6.36
N LEU A 16 -4.57 -8.55 -5.31
CA LEU A 16 -5.51 -7.48 -5.00
C LEU A 16 -4.81 -6.16 -4.69
N ALA A 17 -3.77 -6.18 -3.85
CA ALA A 17 -3.01 -4.97 -3.52
C ALA A 17 -2.41 -4.33 -4.78
N THR A 18 -1.83 -5.14 -5.65
CA THR A 18 -1.19 -4.68 -6.90
C THR A 18 -2.22 -4.10 -7.88
N PHE A 19 -3.33 -4.79 -8.09
CA PHE A 19 -4.38 -4.34 -9.01
C PHE A 19 -5.07 -3.05 -8.51
N LEU A 20 -5.24 -2.92 -7.20
CA LEU A 20 -5.90 -1.76 -6.60
C LEU A 20 -4.94 -0.60 -6.28
N ALA A 21 -3.62 -0.77 -6.41
CA ALA A 21 -2.64 0.26 -6.05
C ALA A 21 -2.90 1.59 -6.78
N GLY A 22 -3.13 1.53 -8.10
CA GLY A 22 -3.46 2.71 -8.91
C GLY A 22 -4.75 3.41 -8.44
N PRO A 23 -5.90 2.71 -8.40
CA PRO A 23 -7.15 3.27 -7.86
C PRO A 23 -7.03 3.83 -6.43
N ILE A 24 -6.32 3.13 -5.54
CA ILE A 24 -6.08 3.59 -4.16
C ILE A 24 -5.26 4.88 -4.15
N TYR A 25 -4.24 4.98 -5.00
CA TYR A 25 -3.42 6.18 -5.13
C TYR A 25 -4.23 7.38 -5.63
N VAL A 26 -5.01 7.20 -6.71
CA VAL A 26 -5.87 8.28 -7.24
C VAL A 26 -6.90 8.72 -6.19
N THR A 27 -7.52 7.77 -5.49
CA THR A 27 -8.50 8.07 -4.44
C THR A 27 -7.86 8.80 -3.27
N SER A 28 -6.69 8.34 -2.80
CA SER A 28 -5.98 8.97 -1.69
C SER A 28 -5.46 10.36 -2.05
N MET A 29 -5.06 10.59 -3.30
CA MET A 29 -4.72 11.91 -3.81
C MET A 29 -5.93 12.84 -3.81
N GLY A 30 -7.10 12.37 -4.25
CA GLY A 30 -8.34 13.14 -4.19
C GLY A 30 -8.71 13.53 -2.75
N ILE A 31 -8.58 12.61 -1.80
CA ILE A 31 -8.78 12.87 -0.37
C ILE A 31 -7.75 13.90 0.13
N ALA A 32 -6.47 13.73 -0.21
CA ALA A 32 -5.41 14.63 0.22
C ALA A 32 -5.66 16.07 -0.28
N ILE A 33 -5.96 16.24 -1.58
CA ILE A 33 -6.32 17.53 -2.18
C ILE A 33 -7.51 18.15 -1.43
N TRP A 34 -8.58 17.38 -1.23
CA TRP A 34 -9.77 17.85 -0.55
C TRP A 34 -9.50 18.29 0.89
N THR A 35 -8.61 17.60 1.60
CA THR A 35 -8.22 17.97 2.97
C THR A 35 -7.30 19.18 3.05
N THR A 36 -6.48 19.43 2.03
CA THR A 36 -5.54 20.56 2.01
C THR A 36 -6.14 21.85 1.52
N ASP A 37 -7.11 21.79 0.59
CA ASP A 37 -7.78 22.98 0.06
C ASP A 37 -9.28 22.72 -0.11
N MET A 38 -9.99 22.78 1.02
CA MET A 38 -11.44 22.59 1.07
C MET A 38 -12.22 23.76 0.42
N SER A 39 -11.53 24.88 0.16
CA SER A 39 -12.12 26.12 -0.36
C SER A 39 -11.97 26.32 -1.87
N ALA A 40 -11.04 25.61 -2.51
CA ALA A 40 -10.90 25.63 -3.95
C ALA A 40 -12.14 24.99 -4.59
N ALA A 41 -13.02 25.83 -5.14
CA ALA A 41 -14.04 25.36 -6.06
C ALA A 41 -13.34 24.61 -7.21
N VAL A 42 -13.61 23.30 -7.33
CA VAL A 42 -13.12 22.50 -8.45
C VAL A 42 -13.81 23.04 -9.70
N GLN A 43 -13.14 23.97 -10.39
CA GLN A 43 -13.59 24.48 -11.66
C GLN A 43 -13.40 23.36 -12.69
N LEU A 44 -14.44 22.55 -12.88
CA LEU A 44 -14.49 21.57 -13.94
C LEU A 44 -14.53 22.35 -15.26
N PRO A 45 -13.54 22.17 -16.17
CA PRO A 45 -13.64 22.72 -17.51
C PRO A 45 -14.95 22.22 -18.14
N ASN A 46 -15.76 23.11 -18.69
CA ASN A 46 -17.06 22.77 -19.28
C ASN A 46 -16.91 22.03 -20.64
N ASP A 47 -15.67 21.78 -21.05
CA ASP A 47 -15.31 21.15 -22.30
C ASP A 47 -15.20 19.64 -22.13
N TRP A 48 -16.12 18.90 -22.75
CA TRP A 48 -16.14 17.43 -22.77
C TRP A 48 -14.84 16.80 -23.29
N SER A 49 -14.06 17.53 -24.10
CA SER A 49 -12.74 17.09 -24.59
C SER A 49 -11.73 16.86 -23.46
N TRP A 50 -11.79 17.65 -22.38
CA TRP A 50 -10.92 17.47 -21.22
C TRP A 50 -11.25 16.21 -20.43
N VAL A 51 -12.54 15.94 -20.22
CA VAL A 51 -13.00 14.71 -19.54
C VAL A 51 -12.60 13.48 -20.37
N ALA A 52 -12.79 13.55 -21.70
CA ALA A 52 -12.41 12.48 -22.61
C ALA A 52 -10.89 12.23 -22.63
N ALA A 53 -10.06 13.27 -22.44
CA ALA A 53 -8.59 13.13 -22.36
C ALA A 53 -8.10 12.63 -21.00
N LEU A 54 -8.81 12.94 -19.91
CA LEU A 54 -8.46 12.48 -18.56
C LEU A 54 -8.69 10.96 -18.38
N LEU A 55 -9.70 10.40 -19.05
CA LEU A 55 -10.00 8.97 -18.95
C LEU A 55 -8.83 8.06 -19.39
N PRO A 56 -8.26 8.17 -20.60
CA PRO A 56 -7.13 7.33 -20.99
C PRO A 56 -5.88 7.61 -20.16
N LEU A 57 -5.65 8.86 -19.74
CA LEU A 57 -4.52 9.21 -18.87
C LEU A 57 -4.63 8.53 -17.50
N THR A 58 -5.83 8.53 -16.90
CA THR A 58 -6.09 7.85 -15.62
C THR A 58 -6.00 6.33 -15.77
N MET A 59 -6.47 5.75 -16.88
CA MET A 59 -6.26 4.32 -17.13
C MET A 59 -4.79 3.96 -17.27
N PHE A 60 -4.01 4.76 -18.01
CA PHE A 60 -2.58 4.54 -18.17
C PHE A 60 -1.83 4.68 -16.84
N SER A 61 -2.19 5.67 -16.02
CA SER A 61 -1.59 5.84 -14.69
C SER A 61 -1.99 4.72 -13.72
N MET A 62 -3.21 4.19 -13.81
CA MET A 62 -3.64 3.02 -13.04
C MET A 62 -2.83 1.78 -13.41
N ILE A 63 -2.65 1.51 -14.71
CA ILE A 63 -1.87 0.38 -15.21
C ILE A 63 -0.40 0.54 -14.81
N GLY A 64 0.18 1.72 -15.05
CA GLY A 64 1.56 2.02 -14.66
C GLY A 64 1.79 1.87 -13.16
N GLY A 65 0.88 2.40 -12.34
CA GLY A 65 0.89 2.26 -10.88
C GLY A 65 0.81 0.80 -10.44
N ALA A 66 -0.04 -0.01 -11.07
CA ALA A 66 -0.12 -1.44 -10.79
C ALA A 66 1.22 -2.14 -11.06
N PHE A 67 1.84 -1.92 -12.23
CA PHE A 67 3.14 -2.52 -12.57
C PHE A 67 4.25 -2.08 -11.62
N LEU A 68 4.33 -0.78 -11.31
CA LEU A 68 5.33 -0.25 -10.39
C LEU A 68 5.14 -0.77 -8.96
N SER A 69 3.90 -1.11 -8.57
CA SER A 69 3.60 -1.64 -7.24
C SER A 69 4.01 -3.10 -7.03
N ILE A 70 4.20 -3.89 -8.09
CA ILE A 70 4.54 -5.33 -8.01
C ILE A 70 5.79 -5.55 -7.15
N VAL A 71 6.86 -4.83 -7.47
CA VAL A 71 8.18 -4.99 -6.84
C VAL A 71 8.13 -4.62 -5.35
N PRO A 72 7.71 -3.41 -4.93
CA PRO A 72 7.67 -3.06 -3.51
C PRO A 72 6.67 -3.90 -2.72
N ASN A 73 5.52 -4.28 -3.29
CA ASN A 73 4.56 -5.16 -2.61
C ASN A 73 5.14 -6.55 -2.36
N LEU A 74 5.88 -7.12 -3.33
CA LEU A 74 6.51 -8.42 -3.19
C LEU A 74 7.61 -8.39 -2.13
N ILE A 75 8.49 -7.37 -2.17
CA ILE A 75 9.57 -7.19 -1.18
C ILE A 75 8.98 -6.99 0.21
N GLY A 76 8.00 -6.10 0.36
CA GLY A 76 7.33 -5.83 1.64
C GLY A 76 6.63 -7.06 2.21
N LEU A 77 5.92 -7.83 1.37
CA LEU A 77 5.28 -9.09 1.75
C LEU A 77 6.30 -10.09 2.29
N GLN A 78 7.40 -10.34 1.56
CA GLN A 78 8.44 -11.27 1.98
C GLN A 78 9.12 -10.83 3.29
N ALA A 79 9.46 -9.54 3.41
CA ALA A 79 10.08 -8.99 4.60
C ALA A 79 9.18 -9.15 5.84
N MET A 80 7.89 -8.81 5.71
CA MET A 80 6.94 -8.90 6.81
C MET A 80 6.59 -10.35 7.18
N MET A 81 6.54 -11.26 6.20
CA MET A 81 6.40 -12.69 6.47
C MET A 81 7.58 -13.24 7.27
N TRP A 82 8.80 -12.86 6.88
CA TRP A 82 10.00 -13.28 7.59
C TRP A 82 10.07 -12.70 9.01
N LEU A 83 9.71 -11.42 9.19
CA LEU A 83 9.60 -10.78 10.50
C LEU A 83 8.52 -11.41 11.39
N GLY A 84 7.34 -11.69 10.84
CA GLY A 84 6.22 -12.28 11.59
C GLY A 84 6.45 -13.72 12.02
N GLY A 85 7.34 -14.47 11.35
CA GLY A 85 7.80 -15.77 11.80
C GLY A 85 8.73 -15.72 13.02
N ARG A 86 9.32 -14.55 13.31
CA ARG A 86 10.23 -14.33 14.44
C ARG A 86 9.62 -13.51 15.58
N ASN A 87 8.65 -12.65 15.28
CA ASN A 87 8.01 -11.78 16.26
C ASN A 87 6.48 -11.78 16.08
N PRO A 88 5.71 -12.29 17.08
CA PRO A 88 4.25 -12.28 17.04
C PRO A 88 3.63 -10.89 16.85
N ALA A 89 4.27 -9.84 17.34
CA ALA A 89 3.77 -8.47 17.18
C ALA A 89 3.71 -8.04 15.69
N MET A 90 4.53 -8.62 14.83
CA MET A 90 4.53 -8.34 13.38
C MET A 90 3.41 -9.07 12.63
N GLN A 91 2.65 -9.95 13.31
CA GLN A 91 1.47 -10.60 12.74
C GLN A 91 0.23 -9.70 12.79
N LEU A 92 0.26 -8.64 13.60
CA LEU A 92 -0.84 -7.69 13.77
C LEU A 92 -1.03 -6.81 12.51
N PRO A 93 -2.28 -6.51 12.10
CA PRO A 93 -2.55 -5.65 10.95
C PRO A 93 -1.93 -4.25 11.06
N VAL A 94 -1.89 -3.69 12.27
CA VAL A 94 -1.33 -2.36 12.54
C VAL A 94 0.15 -2.30 12.18
N SER A 95 0.92 -3.36 12.47
CA SER A 95 2.35 -3.43 12.14
C SER A 95 2.59 -3.40 10.63
N TRP A 96 1.69 -4.01 9.84
CA TRP A 96 1.76 -3.97 8.38
C TRP A 96 1.41 -2.60 7.83
N ALA A 97 0.35 -1.97 8.34
CA ALA A 97 0.00 -0.60 7.96
C ALA A 97 1.16 0.36 8.25
N LEU A 98 1.76 0.28 9.45
CA LEU A 98 2.91 1.09 9.84
C LEU A 98 4.13 0.84 8.94
N ALA A 99 4.44 -0.41 8.60
CA ALA A 99 5.52 -0.73 7.68
C ALA A 99 5.29 -0.09 6.30
N GLY A 100 4.05 -0.14 5.79
CA GLY A 100 3.66 0.53 4.54
C GLY A 100 3.81 2.05 4.60
N VAL A 101 3.32 2.68 5.68
CA VAL A 101 3.46 4.11 5.95
C VAL A 101 4.93 4.53 5.98
N LEU A 102 5.75 3.84 6.77
CA LEU A 102 7.17 4.17 6.94
C LEU A 102 7.96 3.99 5.64
N SER A 103 7.65 2.94 4.87
CA SER A 103 8.32 2.68 3.59
C SER A 103 8.04 3.81 2.58
N MET A 104 6.78 4.23 2.47
CA MET A 104 6.41 5.30 1.54
C MET A 104 6.81 6.68 2.06
N ALA A 105 6.78 6.92 3.37
CA ALA A 105 7.29 8.14 3.97
C ALA A 105 8.80 8.32 3.67
N PHE A 106 9.56 7.22 3.74
CA PHE A 106 10.97 7.22 3.38
C PHE A 106 11.19 7.54 1.89
N VAL A 107 10.39 6.94 0.99
CA VAL A 107 10.44 7.25 -0.46
C VAL A 107 10.12 8.73 -0.72
N THR A 108 9.08 9.27 -0.09
CA THR A 108 8.70 10.69 -0.21
C THR A 108 9.81 11.60 0.30
N MET A 109 10.42 11.29 1.44
CA MET A 109 11.54 12.06 2.00
C MET A 109 12.75 12.10 1.04
N LEU A 110 13.03 11.00 0.34
CA LEU A 110 14.10 10.97 -0.66
C LEU A 110 13.76 11.72 -1.95
N ALA A 111 12.49 11.73 -2.34
CA ALA A 111 12.05 12.39 -3.56
C ALA A 111 11.97 13.92 -3.42
N GLU A 112 11.57 14.42 -2.24
CA GLU A 112 11.30 15.84 -2.00
C GLU A 112 11.86 16.30 -0.64
N PRO A 113 13.19 16.37 -0.48
CA PRO A 113 13.84 16.57 0.83
C PRO A 113 13.51 17.93 1.49
N ASP A 114 13.18 18.94 0.69
CA ASP A 114 12.92 20.30 1.18
C ASP A 114 11.44 20.60 1.43
N SER A 115 10.53 19.68 1.05
CA SER A 115 9.09 19.88 1.22
C SER A 115 8.61 19.24 2.53
N THR A 116 7.99 20.03 3.40
CA THR A 116 7.49 19.54 4.70
C THR A 116 6.24 18.69 4.55
N VAL A 117 5.37 18.98 3.58
CA VAL A 117 4.16 18.20 3.26
C VAL A 117 3.82 18.36 1.78
N SER A 118 3.91 17.28 1.01
CA SER A 118 3.42 17.24 -0.37
C SER A 118 2.17 16.38 -0.50
N ILE A 119 1.19 16.86 -1.28
CA ILE A 119 -0.06 16.12 -1.57
C ILE A 119 0.24 14.74 -2.19
N PRO A 120 1.14 14.60 -3.18
CA PRO A 120 1.52 13.29 -3.71
C PRO A 120 2.15 12.38 -2.64
N GLY A 121 2.94 12.96 -1.72
CA GLY A 121 3.55 12.25 -0.61
C GLY A 121 2.52 11.67 0.37
N ILE A 122 1.51 12.45 0.76
CA ILE A 122 0.40 11.97 1.60
C ILE A 122 -0.34 10.81 0.92
N ALA A 123 -0.65 10.97 -0.37
CA ALA A 123 -1.33 9.94 -1.15
C ALA A 123 -0.52 8.64 -1.22
N LEU A 124 0.80 8.73 -1.46
CA LEU A 124 1.70 7.57 -1.45
C LEU A 124 1.74 6.88 -0.09
N VAL A 125 1.79 7.62 1.01
CA VAL A 125 1.79 7.07 2.38
C VAL A 125 0.51 6.28 2.68
N ILE A 126 -0.65 6.86 2.36
CA ILE A 126 -1.95 6.17 2.51
C ILE A 126 -1.99 4.92 1.64
N THR A 127 -1.53 5.03 0.40
CA THR A 127 -1.49 3.91 -0.56
C THR A 127 -0.60 2.77 -0.05
N GLY A 128 0.58 3.08 0.47
CA GLY A 128 1.49 2.11 1.09
C GLY A 128 0.86 1.38 2.26
N ALA A 129 0.15 2.12 3.13
CA ALA A 129 -0.56 1.54 4.27
C ALA A 129 -1.64 0.54 3.82
N ILE A 130 -2.50 0.93 2.87
CA ILE A 130 -3.60 0.09 2.38
C ILE A 130 -3.06 -1.13 1.62
N CYS A 131 -2.05 -0.95 0.76
CA CYS A 131 -1.43 -2.07 0.03
C CYS A 131 -0.82 -3.09 0.99
N ALA A 132 -0.13 -2.64 2.04
CA ALA A 132 0.41 -3.54 3.06
C ALA A 132 -0.70 -4.32 3.79
N LEU A 133 -1.82 -3.66 4.13
CA LEU A 133 -2.99 -4.31 4.73
C LEU A 133 -3.65 -5.33 3.79
N LEU A 134 -3.73 -5.03 2.49
CA LEU A 134 -4.26 -5.97 1.49
C LEU A 134 -3.35 -7.18 1.32
N CYS A 135 -2.03 -6.98 1.25
CA CYS A 135 -1.05 -8.07 1.25
C CYS A 135 -1.18 -8.95 2.49
N ARG A 136 -1.38 -8.34 3.68
CA ARG A 136 -1.57 -9.07 4.95
C ARG A 136 -2.75 -10.04 4.92
N ARG A 137 -3.87 -9.69 4.25
CA ARG A 137 -5.07 -10.54 4.15
C ARG A 137 -4.79 -11.88 3.47
N GLY A 138 -3.76 -11.95 2.62
CA GLY A 138 -3.33 -13.20 1.98
C GLY A 138 -2.45 -14.10 2.85
N VAL A 139 -2.01 -13.63 4.02
CA VAL A 139 -1.09 -14.38 4.89
C VAL A 139 -1.88 -15.03 6.03
N SER A 140 -1.75 -16.35 6.18
CA SER A 140 -2.21 -17.07 7.37
C SER A 140 -1.00 -17.50 8.20
N TRP A 141 -1.12 -17.39 9.52
CA TRP A 141 -0.12 -17.87 10.47
C TRP A 141 -0.68 -19.12 11.11
N GLU A 142 -0.17 -20.28 10.71
CA GLU A 142 -0.55 -21.54 11.36
C GLU A 142 0.35 -21.75 12.57
N GLU A 143 -0.26 -22.09 13.70
CA GLU A 143 0.46 -22.61 14.85
C GLU A 143 1.03 -23.97 14.43
N CYS A 144 2.36 -24.07 14.35
CA CYS A 144 2.98 -25.36 14.08
C CYS A 144 2.72 -26.22 15.32
N PRO A 145 2.00 -27.37 15.21
CA PRO A 145 1.82 -28.25 16.34
C PRO A 145 3.20 -28.57 16.89
N LEU A 146 3.38 -28.32 18.19
CA LEU A 146 4.59 -28.74 18.88
C LEU A 146 4.75 -30.22 18.56
N ALA A 147 5.90 -30.63 18.03
CA ALA A 147 6.23 -32.04 17.96
C ALA A 147 6.10 -32.55 19.39
N GLU A 148 5.01 -33.27 19.69
CA GLU A 148 4.84 -33.97 20.95
C GLU A 148 6.07 -34.87 21.06
N GLY A 149 7.02 -34.46 21.90
CA GLY A 149 8.23 -35.23 22.14
C GLY A 149 7.82 -36.60 22.69
N PRO A 150 8.50 -37.68 22.27
CA PRO A 150 8.28 -39.01 22.84
C PRO A 150 8.55 -39.06 24.33
#